data_AF-A0A7K8RZB9-F1
#
_entry.id   AF-A0A7K8RZB9-F1
#
_cell.length_a   1.000
_cell.length_b   1.000
_cell.length_c   1.000
_cell.angle_alpha   90.00
_cell.angle_beta   90.00
_cell.angle_gamma   90.00
#
_symmetry.space_group_name_H-M   'P 1'
#
loop_
_entity.id
_entity.type
_entity.pdbx_description
1 polymer ?
#
loop_
_entity_poly.entity_id
_entity_poly.type
_entity_poly.pdbx_seq_one_letter_code
_entity_poly.pdbx_strand_id
1 'polypeptide(L)'
;MAALGTRRLLRPGRRWFSGTVPGAPSPPASPLYPPVVASITAKSKAAKARRLQRFNQRVHEAATVEEKLRLYGKLQRPKYMVYPQTFALNADRWYRSFTKTVLVPGMPPRAAAAKPPVATAGATSETGRAPEPRAEAPGPAEVAGNAEAPGTAKTPEPSAGAAPCPDIGELRSLACDALLQESFYQNKKRPFLYRDQDHTPGPFLTQLVSTLAASLSGHNPLLASSSLDLNPEVNYYWHHGEEVVVHGHRKGRVDPVRFQIDDNPHLQIRVPKQLPEVVPLESDLGDVPVIDHKPSKLPLFKKQYENKVFIGTKVADPCCYGHTQVHLLPDRLKRERFIKERLEDQIEVVYRSNGIASLFAWTAAQAMYQGFWNEADVNRPFVSQAVVTDGKYFAFFCYQLNTLALNAETIKNNPRKNICWGTDSKPLYDVVEDGNVKGFNDEVLLQLVHFLLNRPKEL
;
A
#
# COMPACT_ATOMS: atom_id res chain seq x y z
N MET A 1 54.76 75.88 65.71
CA MET A 1 53.37 75.46 66.03
C MET A 1 53.25 73.97 65.70
N ALA A 2 53.25 73.14 66.76
CA ALA A 2 52.95 71.70 66.74
C ALA A 2 51.54 71.43 66.17
N ALA A 3 51.07 70.24 65.81
CA ALA A 3 51.59 68.94 65.36
C ALA A 3 50.33 68.06 65.13
N LEU A 4 50.50 66.94 64.40
CA LEU A 4 49.56 65.79 64.23
C LEU A 4 48.49 65.98 63.14
N GLY A 5 48.44 65.28 62.01
CA GLY A 5 49.09 64.03 61.60
C GLY A 5 48.04 62.92 61.47
N THR A 6 47.35 62.81 60.33
CA THR A 6 46.44 61.69 60.03
C THR A 6 47.03 60.80 58.93
N ARG A 7 47.50 59.62 59.36
CA ARG A 7 48.04 58.55 58.52
C ARG A 7 46.94 57.88 57.71
N ARG A 8 47.20 57.68 56.41
CA ARG A 8 46.53 56.68 55.56
C ARG A 8 46.81 55.28 56.11
N LEU A 9 45.76 54.47 56.21
CA LEU A 9 45.86 53.02 56.34
C LEU A 9 45.08 52.36 55.19
N LEU A 10 45.83 51.78 54.27
CA LEU A 10 45.37 50.73 53.36
C LEU A 10 45.06 49.48 54.20
N ARG A 11 43.90 48.85 53.98
CA ARG A 11 43.62 47.48 54.45
C ARG A 11 42.74 46.72 53.45
N PRO A 12 42.84 45.37 53.43
CA PRO A 12 42.89 44.56 52.23
C PRO A 12 41.52 44.07 51.77
N GLY A 13 41.48 43.63 50.52
CA GLY A 13 40.32 43.03 49.87
C GLY A 13 39.66 41.94 50.71
N ARG A 14 38.34 42.03 50.83
CA ARG A 14 37.50 40.94 51.31
C ARG A 14 36.95 40.18 50.11
N ARG A 15 37.36 38.90 50.04
CA ARG A 15 36.54 37.82 49.47
C ARG A 15 35.12 37.96 50.00
N TRP A 16 34.17 38.20 49.11
CA TRP A 16 32.77 37.94 49.42
C TRP A 16 32.56 36.44 49.31
N PHE A 17 32.64 35.77 50.46
CA PHE A 17 32.01 34.48 50.65
C PHE A 17 30.52 34.65 50.35
N SER A 18 29.99 33.80 49.48
CA SER A 18 28.56 33.59 49.26
C SER A 18 27.92 33.10 50.55
N GLY A 19 27.55 34.04 51.42
CA GLY A 19 26.66 33.79 52.54
C GLY A 19 25.23 33.94 52.04
N THR A 20 24.48 32.84 52.02
CA THR A 20 23.02 32.85 51.88
C THR A 20 22.44 33.74 52.96
N VAL A 21 21.90 34.90 52.57
CA VAL A 21 21.09 35.75 53.43
C VAL A 21 19.75 35.04 53.65
N PRO A 22 19.39 34.63 54.88
CA PRO A 22 18.04 34.16 55.16
C PRO A 22 17.13 35.40 55.17
N GLY A 23 16.31 35.56 54.14
CA GLY A 23 15.36 36.67 54.04
C GLY A 23 15.38 37.48 52.74
N ALA A 24 16.07 37.03 51.69
CA ALA A 24 15.82 37.58 50.35
C ALA A 24 14.46 37.06 49.83
N PRO A 25 13.49 37.93 49.47
CA PRO A 25 12.25 37.47 48.85
C PRO A 25 12.58 36.74 47.56
N SER A 26 11.97 35.57 47.35
CA SER A 26 12.03 34.87 46.08
C SER A 26 11.63 35.80 44.94
N PRO A 27 12.24 35.70 43.75
CA PRO A 27 11.82 36.50 42.61
C PRO A 27 10.31 36.34 42.42
N PRO A 28 9.56 37.43 42.13
CA PRO A 28 8.12 37.33 41.98
C PRO A 28 7.81 36.30 40.89
N ALA A 29 6.93 35.35 41.20
CA ALA A 29 6.54 34.31 40.28
C ALA A 29 6.10 34.94 38.94
N SER A 30 6.64 34.46 37.83
CA SER A 30 6.25 34.89 36.49
C SER A 30 4.73 34.79 36.33
N PRO A 31 4.04 35.79 35.76
CA PRO A 31 2.59 35.77 35.65
C PRO A 31 2.11 34.56 34.83
N LEU A 32 1.27 33.73 35.45
CA LEU A 32 0.66 32.56 34.83
C LEU A 32 -0.65 32.96 34.15
N TYR A 33 -0.55 33.41 32.90
CA TYR A 33 -1.74 33.69 32.09
C TYR A 33 -2.46 32.39 31.68
N PRO A 34 -3.80 32.40 31.60
CA PRO A 34 -4.52 31.26 31.05
C PRO A 34 -4.19 31.07 29.57
N PRO A 35 -4.25 29.82 29.05
CA PRO A 35 -4.00 29.57 27.65
C PRO A 35 -5.05 30.27 26.77
N VAL A 36 -4.61 30.87 25.66
CA VAL A 36 -5.48 31.54 24.69
C VAL A 36 -6.19 30.48 23.83
N VAL A 37 -7.33 29.98 24.33
CA VAL A 37 -8.10 28.91 23.67
C VAL A 37 -9.61 29.21 23.70
N ALA A 38 -10.30 28.88 22.61
CA ALA A 38 -11.74 29.12 22.47
C ALA A 38 -12.57 28.31 23.48
N SER A 39 -13.71 28.79 23.97
CA SER A 39 -14.56 28.01 24.91
C SER A 39 -15.02 26.64 24.36
N ILE A 40 -15.32 25.68 25.24
CA ILE A 40 -15.72 24.31 24.85
C ILE A 40 -17.24 24.19 24.62
N THR A 41 -18.05 24.83 25.46
CA THR A 41 -19.51 24.64 25.52
C THR A 41 -20.27 25.59 24.60
N ALA A 42 -19.64 26.63 24.07
CA ALA A 42 -20.32 27.59 23.20
C ALA A 42 -20.79 26.97 21.88
N LYS A 43 -21.84 27.59 21.32
CA LYS A 43 -22.40 27.26 20.00
C LYS A 43 -21.69 28.04 18.88
N SER A 44 -20.37 27.92 18.78
CA SER A 44 -19.54 28.58 17.77
C SER A 44 -18.70 27.60 16.93
N LYS A 45 -18.17 28.05 15.79
CA LYS A 45 -17.25 27.26 14.95
C LYS A 45 -15.95 26.93 15.71
N ALA A 46 -15.39 27.90 16.42
CA ALA A 46 -14.18 27.72 17.23
C ALA A 46 -14.39 26.68 18.36
N ALA A 47 -15.56 26.70 19.01
CA ALA A 47 -15.89 25.69 20.02
C ALA A 47 -16.07 24.28 19.41
N LYS A 48 -16.61 24.17 18.18
CA LYS A 48 -16.68 22.89 17.45
C LYS A 48 -15.28 22.34 17.15
N ALA A 49 -14.36 23.18 16.67
CA ALA A 49 -12.97 22.81 16.41
C ALA A 49 -12.26 22.35 17.69
N ARG A 50 -12.41 23.07 18.81
CA ARG A 50 -11.82 22.65 20.10
C ARG A 50 -12.37 21.31 20.60
N ARG A 51 -13.66 21.03 20.39
CA ARG A 51 -14.25 19.71 20.72
C ARG A 51 -13.68 18.59 19.85
N LEU A 52 -13.43 18.86 18.56
CA LEU A 52 -12.77 17.92 17.66
C LEU A 52 -11.33 17.67 18.09
N GLN A 53 -10.57 18.72 18.40
CA GLN A 53 -9.19 18.59 18.91
C GLN A 53 -9.13 17.74 20.19
N ARG A 54 -10.05 17.95 21.15
CA ARG A 54 -10.12 17.14 22.37
C ARG A 54 -10.48 15.68 22.07
N PHE A 55 -11.33 15.44 21.08
CA PHE A 55 -11.63 14.08 20.63
C PHE A 55 -10.38 13.43 20.01
N ASN A 56 -9.65 14.15 19.15
CA ASN A 56 -8.41 13.67 18.55
C ASN A 56 -7.35 13.37 19.62
N GLN A 57 -7.20 14.23 20.63
CA GLN A 57 -6.32 13.99 21.79
C GLN A 57 -6.69 12.69 22.52
N ARG A 58 -7.98 12.46 22.78
CA ARG A 58 -8.44 11.19 23.39
C ARG A 58 -8.12 9.96 22.55
N VAL A 59 -8.16 10.08 21.22
CA VAL A 59 -7.77 8.98 20.32
C VAL A 59 -6.26 8.77 20.34
N HIS A 60 -5.46 9.84 20.40
CA HIS A 60 -4.00 9.73 20.55
C HIS A 60 -3.59 9.09 21.87
N GLU A 61 -4.26 9.46 22.96
CA GLU A 61 -3.98 8.98 24.33
C GLU A 61 -4.46 7.54 24.59
N ALA A 62 -5.28 6.96 23.71
CA ALA A 62 -5.77 5.60 23.87
C ALA A 62 -4.62 4.58 23.88
N ALA A 63 -4.63 3.69 24.86
CA ALA A 63 -3.50 2.79 25.14
C ALA A 63 -3.40 1.63 24.13
N THR A 64 -4.54 1.15 23.63
CA THR A 64 -4.60 0.01 22.70
C THR A 64 -5.17 0.42 21.34
N VAL A 65 -4.77 -0.32 20.30
CA VAL A 65 -5.28 -0.12 18.94
C VAL A 65 -6.79 -0.41 18.88
N GLU A 66 -7.26 -1.42 19.59
CA GLU A 66 -8.68 -1.78 19.66
C GLU A 66 -9.53 -0.62 20.22
N GLU A 67 -9.03 0.07 21.25
CA GLU A 67 -9.70 1.26 21.79
C GLU A 67 -9.71 2.41 20.77
N LYS A 68 -8.59 2.63 20.05
CA LYS A 68 -8.52 3.62 18.95
C LYS A 68 -9.55 3.33 17.87
N LEU A 69 -9.63 2.08 17.39
CA LEU A 69 -10.61 1.66 16.39
C LEU A 69 -12.04 1.84 16.89
N ARG A 70 -12.32 1.50 18.16
CA ARG A 70 -13.63 1.69 18.78
C ARG A 70 -14.02 3.17 18.84
N LEU A 71 -13.10 4.05 19.23
CA LEU A 71 -13.34 5.49 19.28
C LEU A 71 -13.58 6.06 17.89
N TYR A 72 -12.76 5.66 16.91
CA TYR A 72 -12.85 6.09 15.52
C TYR A 72 -14.18 5.65 14.87
N GLY A 73 -14.63 4.41 15.15
CA GLY A 73 -15.88 3.87 14.64
C GLY A 73 -17.16 4.33 15.35
N LYS A 74 -17.04 4.97 16.52
CA LYS A 74 -18.17 5.28 17.42
C LYS A 74 -19.28 6.13 16.78
N LEU A 75 -18.91 7.11 15.96
CA LEU A 75 -19.88 8.05 15.39
C LEU A 75 -20.39 7.54 14.03
N GLN A 76 -21.58 6.96 14.03
CA GLN A 76 -22.26 6.55 12.80
C GLN A 76 -23.01 7.73 12.18
N ARG A 77 -22.69 8.03 10.92
CA ARG A 77 -23.31 9.08 10.10
C ARG A 77 -23.44 8.56 8.67
N PRO A 78 -24.26 9.21 7.82
CA PRO A 78 -24.33 8.86 6.41
C PRO A 78 -22.95 8.93 5.76
N LYS A 79 -22.54 7.84 5.11
CA LYS A 79 -21.26 7.66 4.42
C LYS A 79 -21.50 7.06 3.04
N TYR A 80 -20.69 7.45 2.07
CA TYR A 80 -20.73 6.88 0.73
C TYR A 80 -20.18 5.46 0.75
N MET A 81 -20.91 4.52 0.13
CA MET A 81 -20.42 3.17 -0.10
C MET A 81 -19.65 3.12 -1.41
N VAL A 82 -18.35 2.89 -1.32
CA VAL A 82 -17.45 2.74 -2.47
C VAL A 82 -17.32 1.24 -2.75
N TYR A 83 -17.76 0.82 -3.93
CA TYR A 83 -17.73 -0.57 -4.36
C TYR A 83 -16.49 -0.80 -5.25
N PRO A 84 -15.51 -1.62 -4.87
CA PRO A 84 -14.35 -1.89 -5.72
C PRO A 84 -14.74 -2.43 -7.09
N GLN A 85 -15.65 -3.42 -7.10
CA GLN A 85 -16.25 -4.01 -8.30
C GLN A 85 -17.48 -3.20 -8.75
N THR A 86 -17.24 -2.07 -9.42
CA THR A 86 -18.29 -1.15 -9.89
C THR A 86 -18.50 -1.20 -11.40
N PHE A 87 -19.72 -0.90 -11.84
CA PHE A 87 -20.10 -0.72 -13.25
C PHE A 87 -20.05 0.75 -13.69
N ALA A 88 -19.64 1.66 -12.80
CA ALA A 88 -19.63 3.08 -13.08
C ALA A 88 -18.54 3.46 -14.09
N LEU A 89 -18.90 4.30 -15.05
CA LEU A 89 -17.98 4.76 -16.10
C LEU A 89 -16.89 5.65 -15.50
N ASN A 90 -15.65 5.46 -15.95
CA ASN A 90 -14.46 6.22 -15.53
C ASN A 90 -14.27 6.28 -14.00
N ALA A 91 -14.67 5.22 -13.29
CA ALA A 91 -14.62 5.15 -11.83
C ALA A 91 -13.20 5.24 -11.27
N ASP A 92 -12.20 4.79 -12.02
CA ASP A 92 -10.77 4.87 -11.67
C ASP A 92 -10.36 6.31 -11.32
N ARG A 93 -10.78 7.30 -12.11
CA ARG A 93 -10.48 8.72 -11.88
C ARG A 93 -11.10 9.22 -10.58
N TRP A 94 -12.33 8.80 -10.27
CA TRP A 94 -13.01 9.16 -9.03
C TRP A 94 -12.34 8.53 -7.82
N TYR A 95 -11.96 7.25 -7.92
CA TYR A 95 -11.35 6.52 -6.81
C TYR A 95 -9.97 7.09 -6.49
N ARG A 96 -9.16 7.39 -7.51
CA ARG A 96 -7.90 8.13 -7.36
C ARG A 96 -8.07 9.43 -6.59
N SER A 97 -9.15 10.18 -6.87
CA SER A 97 -9.46 11.41 -6.14
C SER A 97 -9.81 11.12 -4.68
N PHE A 98 -10.72 10.17 -4.42
CA PHE A 98 -11.17 9.82 -3.07
C PHE A 98 -10.07 9.28 -2.15
N THR A 99 -9.04 8.64 -2.72
CA THR A 99 -7.95 8.01 -2.00
C THR A 99 -6.63 8.78 -2.08
N LYS A 100 -6.61 9.93 -2.79
CA LYS A 100 -5.42 10.73 -3.10
C LYS A 100 -4.29 9.87 -3.71
N THR A 101 -4.62 9.15 -4.77
CA THR A 101 -3.73 8.15 -5.40
C THR A 101 -3.32 8.53 -6.82
N VAL A 102 -2.03 8.38 -7.10
CA VAL A 102 -1.45 8.47 -8.43
C VAL A 102 -1.39 7.08 -9.03
N LEU A 103 -1.91 6.93 -10.25
CA LEU A 103 -1.80 5.68 -11.01
C LEU A 103 -0.62 5.78 -11.97
N VAL A 104 0.32 4.87 -11.86
CA VAL A 104 1.49 4.74 -12.73
C VAL A 104 1.32 3.50 -13.61
N PRO A 105 1.37 3.62 -14.94
CA PRO A 105 1.26 2.46 -15.81
C PRO A 105 2.50 1.57 -15.72
N GLY A 106 2.29 0.27 -15.78
CA GLY A 106 3.34 -0.74 -15.70
C GLY A 106 3.64 -1.19 -14.26
N MET A 107 4.58 -2.11 -14.13
CA MET A 107 5.05 -2.62 -12.84
C MET A 107 6.14 -1.70 -12.26
N PRO A 108 6.25 -1.61 -10.92
CA PRO A 108 7.32 -0.87 -10.29
C PRO A 108 8.72 -1.34 -10.73
N PRO A 109 9.71 -0.43 -10.76
CA PRO A 109 11.09 -0.82 -11.00
C PRO A 109 11.50 -1.80 -9.90
N ARG A 110 12.07 -2.93 -10.31
CA ARG A 110 12.61 -3.92 -9.37
C ARG A 110 13.62 -3.19 -8.50
N ALA A 111 13.45 -3.24 -7.18
CA ALA A 111 14.37 -2.62 -6.23
C ALA A 111 15.77 -3.18 -6.53
N ALA A 112 16.58 -2.43 -7.27
CA ALA A 112 17.96 -2.79 -7.51
C ALA A 112 18.56 -2.96 -6.13
N ALA A 113 19.13 -4.14 -5.86
CA ALA A 113 19.94 -4.34 -4.68
C ALA A 113 20.88 -3.14 -4.60
N ALA A 114 20.69 -2.32 -3.55
CA ALA A 114 21.43 -1.09 -3.38
C ALA A 114 22.91 -1.44 -3.52
N LYS A 115 23.57 -0.89 -4.54
CA LYS A 115 25.02 -1.02 -4.69
C LYS A 115 25.62 -0.64 -3.32
N PRO A 116 26.51 -1.46 -2.73
CA PRO A 116 27.17 -1.07 -1.51
C PRO A 116 27.86 0.28 -1.75
N PRO A 117 27.89 1.18 -0.76
CA PRO A 117 28.55 2.47 -0.93
C PRO A 117 30.01 2.21 -1.28
N VAL A 118 30.39 2.55 -2.50
CA VAL A 118 31.79 2.59 -2.91
C VAL A 118 32.45 3.60 -2.00
N ALA A 119 33.34 3.11 -1.14
CA ALA A 119 34.20 3.93 -0.32
C ALA A 119 34.90 4.95 -1.22
N THR A 120 34.66 6.23 -0.94
CA THR A 120 35.42 7.34 -1.52
C THR A 120 36.85 7.27 -1.02
N ALA A 121 37.69 6.55 -1.76
CA ALA A 121 39.13 6.78 -1.76
C ALA A 121 39.39 8.00 -2.65
N GLY A 122 40.02 9.03 -2.07
CA GLY A 122 40.26 10.30 -2.74
C GLY A 122 41.19 10.18 -3.94
N ALA A 123 40.98 11.04 -4.93
CA ALA A 123 42.05 11.54 -5.78
C ALA A 123 41.64 12.89 -6.37
N THR A 124 42.57 13.82 -6.18
CA THR A 124 42.72 15.15 -6.75
C THR A 124 42.40 15.25 -8.24
N SER A 125 41.79 16.38 -8.61
CA SER A 125 41.63 16.89 -9.96
C SER A 125 42.97 17.18 -10.62
N GLU A 126 43.16 16.76 -11.87
CA GLU A 126 43.92 17.54 -12.85
C GLU A 126 43.48 17.22 -14.28
N THR A 127 43.44 18.30 -15.05
CA THR A 127 42.92 18.56 -16.39
C THR A 127 43.65 17.87 -17.55
N GLY A 128 42.94 17.56 -18.66
CA GLY A 128 43.58 17.54 -19.99
C GLY A 128 42.98 16.68 -21.11
N ARG A 129 42.02 17.27 -21.86
CA ARG A 129 41.92 17.30 -23.34
C ARG A 129 41.80 15.99 -24.17
N ALA A 130 40.70 15.89 -24.93
CA ALA A 130 40.47 14.96 -26.06
C ALA A 130 41.36 15.29 -27.30
N PRO A 131 41.53 14.36 -28.26
CA PRO A 131 40.55 14.20 -29.36
C PRO A 131 40.35 12.76 -29.91
N GLU A 132 39.22 12.56 -30.61
CA GLU A 132 38.86 11.41 -31.46
C GLU A 132 39.41 11.56 -32.93
N PRO A 133 38.99 10.77 -33.96
CA PRO A 133 39.15 9.32 -34.20
C PRO A 133 39.65 9.01 -35.66
N ARG A 134 39.89 7.72 -35.99
CA ARG A 134 39.94 7.09 -37.35
C ARG A 134 40.39 5.62 -37.19
N ALA A 135 40.13 4.63 -38.04
CA ALA A 135 39.10 4.23 -39.00
C ALA A 135 39.56 2.84 -39.53
N GLU A 136 38.59 1.93 -39.78
CA GLU A 136 38.58 0.83 -40.77
C GLU A 136 39.44 -0.47 -40.61
N ALA A 137 38.80 -1.58 -41.07
CA ALA A 137 39.12 -3.02 -40.96
C ALA A 137 39.99 -3.53 -42.16
N PRO A 138 39.97 -4.82 -42.65
CA PRO A 138 39.50 -6.14 -42.15
C PRO A 138 40.40 -7.41 -42.48
N GLY A 139 40.13 -8.53 -41.76
CA GLY A 139 40.17 -9.97 -42.19
C GLY A 139 41.53 -10.71 -42.41
N PRO A 140 41.57 -12.07 -42.62
CA PRO A 140 40.56 -13.13 -42.40
C PRO A 140 41.07 -14.50 -41.81
N ALA A 141 40.10 -15.32 -41.35
CA ALA A 141 39.88 -16.79 -41.50
C ALA A 141 40.83 -17.94 -40.99
N GLU A 142 40.14 -19.05 -40.66
CA GLU A 142 40.50 -20.51 -40.61
C GLU A 142 41.10 -21.12 -39.33
N VAL A 143 40.89 -22.39 -38.89
CA VAL A 143 39.97 -23.54 -39.12
C VAL A 143 40.26 -24.57 -37.98
N ALA A 144 39.21 -25.29 -37.53
CA ALA A 144 39.05 -26.63 -36.90
C ALA A 144 40.19 -27.41 -36.15
N GLY A 145 39.77 -28.22 -35.15
CA GLY A 145 40.40 -29.52 -34.86
C GLY A 145 40.28 -30.07 -33.43
N ASN A 146 39.53 -31.18 -33.27
CA ASN A 146 39.28 -31.99 -32.07
C ASN A 146 40.53 -32.59 -31.37
N ALA A 147 40.41 -32.92 -30.06
CA ALA A 147 40.76 -34.24 -29.50
C ALA A 147 40.35 -34.41 -28.01
N GLU A 148 39.80 -35.59 -27.69
CA GLU A 148 39.33 -36.04 -26.37
C GLU A 148 40.41 -36.72 -25.49
N ALA A 149 40.28 -36.50 -24.17
CA ALA A 149 40.48 -37.41 -23.00
C ALA A 149 41.91 -37.85 -22.54
N PRO A 150 42.12 -38.32 -21.27
CA PRO A 150 41.14 -38.60 -20.19
C PRO A 150 41.53 -38.14 -18.74
N GLY A 151 40.53 -38.14 -17.85
CA GLY A 151 40.65 -38.60 -16.46
C GLY A 151 41.09 -37.61 -15.37
N THR A 152 40.16 -37.20 -14.50
CA THR A 152 40.29 -37.30 -13.03
C THR A 152 38.95 -36.98 -12.37
N ALA A 153 38.39 -37.95 -11.66
CA ALA A 153 37.21 -37.80 -10.85
C ALA A 153 37.49 -36.85 -9.68
N LYS A 154 36.74 -35.74 -9.61
CA LYS A 154 36.53 -35.00 -8.37
C LYS A 154 35.04 -34.84 -8.16
N THR A 155 34.55 -35.56 -7.16
CA THR A 155 33.30 -35.31 -6.45
C THR A 155 33.19 -33.83 -6.11
N PRO A 156 32.13 -33.10 -6.51
CA PRO A 156 31.87 -31.80 -5.92
C PRO A 156 31.09 -32.01 -4.61
N GLU A 157 31.72 -31.63 -3.51
CA GLU A 157 31.06 -31.31 -2.25
C GLU A 157 29.95 -30.26 -2.48
N PRO A 158 28.86 -30.30 -1.71
CA PRO A 158 27.70 -29.44 -1.95
C PRO A 158 28.05 -27.99 -1.65
N SER A 159 28.03 -27.15 -2.68
CA SER A 159 28.13 -25.70 -2.52
C SER A 159 26.91 -25.17 -1.77
N ALA A 160 27.16 -24.61 -0.59
CA ALA A 160 26.16 -23.94 0.21
C ALA A 160 25.55 -22.72 -0.53
N GLY A 161 24.22 -22.70 -0.61
CA GLY A 161 23.45 -21.46 -0.47
C GLY A 161 23.08 -20.66 -1.72
N ALA A 162 22.85 -21.28 -2.88
CA ALA A 162 21.99 -20.69 -3.89
C ALA A 162 20.61 -21.35 -3.79
N ALA A 163 19.58 -20.59 -3.41
CA ALA A 163 18.21 -21.09 -3.52
C ALA A 163 17.99 -21.53 -4.97
N PRO A 164 17.47 -22.75 -5.23
CA PRO A 164 17.20 -23.18 -6.59
C PRO A 164 16.29 -22.16 -7.28
N CYS A 165 16.51 -21.89 -8.57
CA CYS A 165 15.54 -21.11 -9.32
C CYS A 165 14.25 -21.95 -9.44
N PRO A 166 13.06 -21.35 -9.31
CA PRO A 166 11.82 -22.09 -9.47
C PRO A 166 11.76 -22.66 -10.90
N ASP A 167 11.46 -23.96 -11.03
CA ASP A 167 11.26 -24.59 -12.33
C ASP A 167 9.93 -24.10 -12.93
N ILE A 168 10.04 -23.22 -13.93
CA ILE A 168 8.89 -22.63 -14.61
C ILE A 168 8.09 -23.70 -15.36
N GLY A 169 8.74 -24.77 -15.84
CA GLY A 169 8.07 -25.87 -16.54
C GLY A 169 7.10 -26.62 -15.64
N GLU A 170 7.53 -26.95 -14.43
CA GLU A 170 6.68 -27.58 -13.41
C GLU A 170 5.54 -26.66 -12.96
N LEU A 171 5.82 -25.37 -12.75
CA LEU A 171 4.77 -24.40 -12.38
C LEU A 171 3.74 -24.25 -13.49
N ARG A 172 4.16 -24.30 -14.75
CA ARG A 172 3.27 -24.29 -15.91
C ARG A 172 2.42 -25.55 -15.97
N SER A 173 2.98 -26.74 -15.77
CA SER A 173 2.18 -27.97 -15.76
C SER A 173 1.15 -27.94 -14.64
N LEU A 174 1.53 -27.49 -13.43
CA LEU A 174 0.59 -27.33 -12.31
C LEU A 174 -0.55 -26.34 -12.62
N ALA A 175 -0.25 -25.22 -13.27
CA ALA A 175 -1.25 -24.24 -13.68
C ALA A 175 -2.21 -24.79 -14.75
N CYS A 176 -1.67 -25.51 -15.74
CA CYS A 176 -2.46 -26.18 -16.77
C CYS A 176 -3.33 -27.29 -16.17
N ASP A 177 -2.80 -28.10 -15.25
CA ASP A 177 -3.52 -29.19 -14.60
C ASP A 177 -4.69 -28.65 -13.76
N ALA A 178 -4.46 -27.57 -12.99
CA ALA A 178 -5.51 -26.89 -12.24
C ALA A 178 -6.60 -26.32 -13.16
N LEU A 179 -6.21 -25.76 -14.31
CA LEU A 179 -7.16 -25.25 -15.30
C LEU A 179 -7.99 -26.39 -15.91
N LEU A 180 -7.34 -27.45 -16.40
CA LEU A 180 -7.99 -28.61 -17.02
C LEU A 180 -8.88 -29.37 -16.03
N GLN A 181 -8.48 -29.46 -14.76
CA GLN A 181 -9.29 -30.05 -13.70
C GLN A 181 -10.66 -29.39 -13.63
N GLU A 182 -10.69 -28.07 -13.53
CA GLU A 182 -11.92 -27.33 -13.28
C GLU A 182 -12.74 -27.05 -14.55
N SER A 183 -12.10 -27.02 -15.73
CA SER A 183 -12.75 -26.75 -17.01
C SER A 183 -13.18 -28.01 -17.78
N PHE A 184 -12.45 -29.12 -17.64
CA PHE A 184 -12.62 -30.31 -18.47
C PHE A 184 -12.84 -31.60 -17.67
N TYR A 185 -11.98 -31.92 -16.70
CA TYR A 185 -12.04 -33.22 -16.01
C TYR A 185 -13.18 -33.30 -14.98
N GLN A 186 -13.48 -32.20 -14.29
CA GLN A 186 -14.52 -32.22 -13.28
C GLN A 186 -15.91 -32.12 -13.93
N ASN A 187 -16.73 -33.16 -13.72
CA ASN A 187 -18.11 -33.19 -14.18
C ASN A 187 -18.98 -32.23 -13.36
N LYS A 188 -19.10 -30.99 -13.82
CA LYS A 188 -19.94 -29.96 -13.20
C LYS A 188 -21.33 -29.92 -13.85
N LYS A 189 -22.35 -29.73 -13.02
CA LYS A 189 -23.69 -29.35 -13.51
C LYS A 189 -23.60 -27.96 -14.12
N ARG A 190 -24.49 -27.67 -15.08
CA ARG A 190 -24.60 -26.33 -15.65
C ARG A 190 -24.82 -25.30 -14.52
N PRO A 191 -24.04 -24.22 -14.50
CA PRO A 191 -24.20 -23.17 -13.50
C PRO A 191 -25.57 -22.50 -13.62
N PHE A 192 -26.04 -21.96 -12.50
CA PHE A 192 -27.19 -21.05 -12.54
C PHE A 192 -26.79 -19.73 -13.23
N LEU A 193 -27.76 -19.05 -13.84
CA LEU A 193 -27.54 -17.78 -14.52
C LEU A 193 -26.80 -16.79 -13.61
N TYR A 194 -25.74 -16.14 -14.12
CA TYR A 194 -24.88 -15.20 -13.39
C TYR A 194 -23.98 -15.82 -12.31
N ARG A 195 -23.74 -17.14 -12.33
CA ARG A 195 -22.82 -17.82 -11.41
C ARG A 195 -21.74 -18.62 -12.12
N ASP A 196 -21.46 -18.30 -13.38
CA ASP A 196 -20.45 -19.04 -14.13
C ASP A 196 -19.05 -18.84 -13.52
N GLN A 197 -18.74 -17.59 -13.11
CA GLN A 197 -17.47 -17.25 -12.46
C GLN A 197 -17.27 -18.02 -11.15
N ASP A 198 -18.34 -18.21 -10.37
CA ASP A 198 -18.27 -18.96 -9.10
C ASP A 198 -18.06 -20.46 -9.32
N HIS A 199 -18.47 -21.00 -10.47
CA HIS A 199 -18.45 -22.43 -10.76
C HIS A 199 -17.12 -22.91 -11.32
N THR A 200 -16.51 -22.18 -12.25
CA THR A 200 -15.27 -22.63 -12.93
C THR A 200 -14.07 -21.76 -12.56
N PRO A 201 -14.06 -20.44 -12.83
CA PRO A 201 -12.95 -19.56 -12.46
C PRO A 201 -12.61 -19.48 -10.97
N GLY A 202 -13.60 -19.42 -10.08
CA GLY A 202 -13.36 -19.33 -8.62
C GLY A 202 -12.54 -20.52 -8.09
N PRO A 203 -13.05 -21.76 -8.19
CA PRO A 203 -12.31 -22.95 -7.77
C PRO A 203 -10.93 -23.07 -8.44
N PHE A 204 -10.84 -22.74 -9.74
CA PHE A 204 -9.58 -22.70 -10.46
C PHE A 204 -8.57 -21.74 -9.81
N LEU A 205 -8.98 -20.52 -9.47
CA LEU A 205 -8.10 -19.53 -8.84
C LEU A 205 -7.68 -19.97 -7.44
N THR A 206 -8.60 -20.55 -6.67
CA THR A 206 -8.27 -21.12 -5.35
C THR A 206 -7.22 -22.22 -5.48
N GLN A 207 -7.38 -23.14 -6.43
CA GLN A 207 -6.41 -24.21 -6.66
C GLN A 207 -5.07 -23.66 -7.17
N LEU A 208 -5.08 -22.78 -8.18
CA LEU A 208 -3.89 -22.18 -8.77
C LEU A 208 -3.03 -21.48 -7.72
N VAL A 209 -3.62 -20.60 -6.92
CA VAL A 209 -2.87 -19.81 -5.92
C VAL A 209 -2.39 -20.70 -4.79
N SER A 210 -3.20 -21.68 -4.36
CA SER A 210 -2.81 -22.62 -3.30
C SER A 210 -1.64 -23.52 -3.72
N THR A 211 -1.67 -24.06 -4.95
CA THR A 211 -0.60 -24.92 -5.47
C THR A 211 0.68 -24.14 -5.73
N LEU A 212 0.57 -22.93 -6.31
CA LEU A 212 1.72 -22.05 -6.50
C LEU A 212 2.33 -21.62 -5.16
N ALA A 213 1.52 -21.19 -4.19
CA ALA A 213 2.02 -20.80 -2.87
C ALA A 213 2.72 -21.97 -2.16
N ALA A 214 2.17 -23.19 -2.25
CA ALA A 214 2.78 -24.39 -1.68
C ALA A 214 4.11 -24.74 -2.37
N SER A 215 4.16 -24.74 -3.70
CA SER A 215 5.39 -25.02 -4.47
C SER A 215 6.48 -23.96 -4.23
N LEU A 216 6.10 -22.70 -4.13
CA LEU A 216 7.02 -21.58 -3.88
C LEU A 216 7.43 -21.45 -2.41
N SER A 217 6.82 -22.18 -1.48
CA SER A 217 7.13 -22.10 -0.05
C SER A 217 8.59 -22.47 0.28
N GLY A 218 9.19 -23.38 -0.49
CA GLY A 218 10.61 -23.73 -0.36
C GLY A 218 11.56 -22.61 -0.80
N HIS A 219 11.10 -21.72 -1.68
CA HIS A 219 11.87 -20.58 -2.19
C HIS A 219 11.63 -19.30 -1.37
N ASN A 220 10.40 -19.12 -0.89
CA ASN A 220 9.99 -18.00 -0.05
C ASN A 220 9.41 -18.50 1.28
N PRO A 221 10.23 -18.55 2.35
CA PRO A 221 9.76 -19.03 3.67
C PRO A 221 8.70 -18.12 4.30
N LEU A 222 8.53 -16.89 3.80
CA LEU A 222 7.42 -16.02 4.20
C LEU A 222 6.07 -16.66 3.87
N LEU A 223 5.97 -17.37 2.74
CA LEU A 223 4.74 -18.06 2.34
C LEU A 223 4.44 -19.26 3.25
N ALA A 224 5.47 -19.95 3.75
CA ALA A 224 5.30 -21.06 4.68
C ALA A 224 4.71 -20.62 6.03
N SER A 225 5.01 -19.39 6.46
CA SER A 225 4.46 -18.78 7.69
C SER A 225 3.24 -17.88 7.42
N SER A 226 2.74 -17.86 6.19
CA SER A 226 1.60 -17.03 5.79
C SER A 226 0.26 -17.71 6.12
N SER A 227 -0.79 -16.90 6.21
CA SER A 227 -2.16 -17.39 6.23
C SER A 227 -2.85 -17.06 4.90
N LEU A 228 -3.49 -18.08 4.32
CA LEU A 228 -4.31 -17.96 3.12
C LEU A 228 -5.77 -17.99 3.53
N ASP A 229 -6.49 -16.88 3.33
CA ASP A 229 -7.92 -16.82 3.63
C ASP A 229 -8.74 -16.90 2.33
N LEU A 230 -9.87 -17.62 2.39
CA LEU A 230 -10.83 -17.76 1.29
C LEU A 230 -12.02 -16.83 1.52
N ASN A 231 -12.32 -15.97 0.55
CA ASN A 231 -13.40 -14.98 0.59
C ASN A 231 -13.48 -14.14 1.89
N PRO A 232 -12.37 -13.58 2.40
CA PRO A 232 -12.39 -12.80 3.63
C PRO A 232 -13.09 -11.45 3.42
N GLU A 233 -13.58 -10.85 4.50
CA GLU A 233 -14.11 -9.49 4.50
C GLU A 233 -12.95 -8.50 4.71
N VAL A 234 -12.87 -7.46 3.90
CA VAL A 234 -11.90 -6.36 4.05
C VAL A 234 -12.65 -5.04 4.04
N ASN A 235 -12.50 -4.26 5.10
CA ASN A 235 -13.28 -3.04 5.30
C ASN A 235 -12.39 -1.86 5.68
N TYR A 236 -12.73 -0.69 5.17
CA TYR A 236 -12.06 0.55 5.57
C TYR A 236 -12.98 1.76 5.58
N TYR A 237 -12.85 2.59 6.61
CA TYR A 237 -13.64 3.80 6.84
C TYR A 237 -12.72 5.02 6.92
N TRP A 238 -13.00 6.06 6.12
CA TRP A 238 -12.21 7.29 6.14
C TRP A 238 -13.03 8.53 5.77
N HIS A 239 -12.42 9.70 6.01
CA HIS A 239 -12.96 10.99 5.61
C HIS A 239 -12.09 11.59 4.51
N HIS A 240 -12.73 12.21 3.52
CA HIS A 240 -12.02 12.96 2.49
C HIS A 240 -12.87 14.11 1.97
N GLY A 241 -12.42 15.35 2.22
CA GLY A 241 -13.15 16.56 1.85
C GLY A 241 -14.31 16.92 2.77
N GLU A 242 -14.96 18.04 2.46
CA GLU A 242 -16.09 18.60 3.21
C GLU A 242 -17.23 19.00 2.26
N GLU A 243 -18.47 18.86 2.72
CA GLU A 243 -19.64 19.34 2.00
C GLU A 243 -20.49 20.27 2.87
N VAL A 244 -21.10 21.27 2.23
CA VAL A 244 -22.13 22.10 2.86
C VAL A 244 -23.48 21.44 2.64
N VAL A 245 -24.20 21.20 3.73
CA VAL A 245 -25.55 20.63 3.68
C VAL A 245 -26.50 21.61 2.98
N VAL A 246 -27.10 21.17 1.87
CA VAL A 246 -27.96 22.04 1.03
C VAL A 246 -29.41 22.09 1.52
N HIS A 247 -29.95 20.96 1.99
CA HIS A 247 -31.36 20.80 2.35
C HIS A 247 -31.53 20.26 3.79
N GLY A 248 -32.72 20.48 4.36
CA GLY A 248 -33.09 20.00 5.70
C GLY A 248 -32.63 20.90 6.85
N HIS A 249 -32.91 20.48 8.08
CA HIS A 249 -32.68 21.27 9.30
C HIS A 249 -31.19 21.60 9.59
N ARG A 250 -30.25 20.92 8.93
CA ARG A 250 -28.79 21.17 9.04
C ARG A 250 -28.25 22.07 7.93
N LYS A 251 -29.12 22.70 7.13
CA LYS A 251 -28.73 23.58 6.00
C LYS A 251 -27.65 24.58 6.40
N GLY A 252 -26.65 24.76 5.54
CA GLY A 252 -25.54 25.70 5.74
C GLY A 252 -24.44 25.23 6.69
N ARG A 253 -24.58 24.05 7.32
CA ARG A 253 -23.52 23.47 8.14
C ARG A 253 -22.52 22.71 7.27
N VAL A 254 -21.24 22.84 7.61
CA VAL A 254 -20.14 22.04 7.05
C VAL A 254 -20.08 20.67 7.74
N ASP A 255 -20.14 19.60 6.95
CA ASP A 255 -20.03 18.20 7.37
C ASP A 255 -18.89 17.53 6.57
N PRO A 256 -17.99 16.77 7.21
CA PRO A 256 -17.00 15.99 6.47
C PRO A 256 -17.68 14.93 5.61
N VAL A 257 -17.11 14.69 4.43
CA VAL A 257 -17.55 13.61 3.56
C VAL A 257 -16.89 12.32 4.02
N ARG A 258 -17.71 11.29 4.21
CA ARG A 258 -17.33 10.00 4.79
C ARG A 258 -17.46 8.92 3.72
N PHE A 259 -16.51 8.00 3.69
CA PHE A 259 -16.50 6.88 2.76
C PHE A 259 -16.31 5.57 3.52
N GLN A 260 -16.84 4.50 2.96
CA GLN A 260 -16.63 3.13 3.40
C GLN A 260 -16.42 2.25 2.17
N ILE A 261 -15.39 1.42 2.21
CA ILE A 261 -15.22 0.29 1.31
C ILE A 261 -15.52 -0.96 2.12
N ASP A 262 -16.44 -1.78 1.59
CA ASP A 262 -16.67 -3.14 2.06
C ASP A 262 -16.37 -4.04 0.87
N ASP A 263 -15.28 -4.81 0.99
CA ASP A 263 -14.71 -5.63 -0.08
C ASP A 263 -14.61 -7.09 0.35
N ASN A 264 -14.65 -7.97 -0.65
CA ASN A 264 -14.59 -9.42 -0.49
C ASN A 264 -13.68 -10.00 -1.57
N PRO A 265 -12.34 -9.88 -1.42
CA PRO A 265 -11.40 -10.57 -2.32
C PRO A 265 -11.68 -12.07 -2.34
N HIS A 266 -11.41 -12.72 -3.46
CA HIS A 266 -11.58 -14.17 -3.57
C HIS A 266 -10.58 -14.92 -2.67
N LEU A 267 -9.33 -14.44 -2.68
CA LEU A 267 -8.24 -14.95 -1.84
C LEU A 267 -7.43 -13.79 -1.29
N GLN A 268 -6.86 -13.97 -0.11
CA GLN A 268 -5.79 -13.10 0.34
C GLN A 268 -4.71 -13.88 1.07
N ILE A 269 -3.47 -13.47 0.88
CA ILE A 269 -2.32 -13.98 1.61
C ILE A 269 -1.90 -12.92 2.63
N ARG A 270 -1.93 -13.26 3.91
CA ARG A 270 -1.45 -12.43 5.01
C ARG A 270 -0.15 -13.00 5.56
N VAL A 271 0.72 -12.12 6.00
CA VAL A 271 2.08 -12.43 6.42
C VAL A 271 2.40 -11.75 7.75
N PRO A 272 3.31 -12.31 8.56
CA PRO A 272 3.69 -11.74 9.84
C PRO A 272 4.61 -10.51 9.72
N LYS A 273 5.31 -10.37 8.59
CA LYS A 273 6.26 -9.28 8.32
C LYS A 273 5.82 -8.44 7.12
N GLN A 274 6.04 -7.14 7.22
CA GLN A 274 5.68 -6.17 6.19
C GLN A 274 6.54 -6.34 4.92
N LEU A 275 5.91 -6.17 3.76
CA LEU A 275 6.63 -6.12 2.48
C LEU A 275 7.53 -4.87 2.38
N PRO A 276 8.65 -4.95 1.63
CA PRO A 276 9.56 -3.82 1.47
C PRO A 276 8.89 -2.68 0.70
N GLU A 277 9.31 -1.45 0.99
CA GLU A 277 8.91 -0.30 0.21
C GLU A 277 9.43 -0.40 -1.23
N VAL A 278 8.63 0.10 -2.17
CA VAL A 278 8.99 0.11 -3.60
C VAL A 278 9.75 1.38 -3.93
N VAL A 279 9.23 2.51 -3.45
CA VAL A 279 9.74 3.84 -3.67
C VAL A 279 9.81 4.57 -2.32
N PRO A 280 10.77 5.48 -2.07
CA PRO A 280 10.83 6.22 -0.82
C PRO A 280 9.54 7.01 -0.52
N LEU A 281 9.19 7.14 0.75
CA LEU A 281 7.95 7.73 1.25
C LEU A 281 7.59 9.13 0.68
N GLU A 282 8.59 9.97 0.44
CA GLU A 282 8.42 11.37 -0.02
C GLU A 282 8.42 11.53 -1.54
N SER A 283 8.40 10.43 -2.30
CA SER A 283 8.50 10.50 -3.76
C SER A 283 7.18 10.95 -4.38
N ASP A 284 7.24 11.96 -5.24
CA ASP A 284 6.10 12.40 -6.05
C ASP A 284 6.27 11.89 -7.49
N LEU A 285 5.33 11.05 -7.94
CA LEU A 285 5.35 10.44 -9.28
C LEU A 285 4.29 11.03 -10.22
N GLY A 286 3.55 12.04 -9.78
CA GLY A 286 2.58 12.73 -10.63
C GLY A 286 1.34 13.22 -9.90
N ASP A 287 0.33 13.62 -10.67
CA ASP A 287 -0.83 14.32 -10.12
C ASP A 287 -2.06 13.45 -9.91
N VAL A 288 -2.80 13.81 -8.85
CA VAL A 288 -4.08 13.22 -8.51
C VAL A 288 -5.18 13.94 -9.28
N PRO A 289 -6.12 13.23 -9.92
CA PRO A 289 -7.23 13.86 -10.60
C PRO A 289 -8.10 14.65 -9.62
N VAL A 290 -8.39 15.91 -9.97
CA VAL A 290 -9.37 16.73 -9.27
C VAL A 290 -10.74 16.51 -9.89
N ILE A 291 -11.75 16.35 -9.03
CA ILE A 291 -13.15 16.17 -9.40
C ILE A 291 -13.95 17.32 -8.78
N ASP A 292 -14.52 18.17 -9.63
CA ASP A 292 -15.30 19.35 -9.20
C ASP A 292 -16.78 19.01 -8.90
N HIS A 293 -17.14 17.74 -8.99
CA HIS A 293 -18.50 17.25 -8.83
C HIS A 293 -18.68 16.49 -7.53
N LYS A 294 -19.92 16.50 -7.02
CA LYS A 294 -20.27 15.71 -5.83
C LYS A 294 -20.12 14.21 -6.12
N PRO A 295 -19.64 13.40 -5.16
CA PRO A 295 -19.56 11.95 -5.32
C PRO A 295 -20.90 11.28 -5.72
N SER A 296 -22.04 11.88 -5.37
CA SER A 296 -23.38 11.42 -5.79
C SER A 296 -23.64 11.47 -7.30
N LYS A 297 -22.76 12.06 -8.11
CA LYS A 297 -22.88 12.04 -9.57
C LYS A 297 -22.34 10.75 -10.18
N LEU A 298 -21.43 10.06 -9.49
CA LEU A 298 -21.21 8.63 -9.70
C LEU A 298 -22.41 7.88 -9.09
N PRO A 299 -22.78 6.66 -9.54
CA PRO A 299 -23.79 5.82 -8.88
C PRO A 299 -23.32 5.32 -7.49
N LEU A 300 -22.94 6.25 -6.61
CA LEU A 300 -22.56 6.07 -5.22
C LEU A 300 -23.63 6.64 -4.31
N PHE A 301 -24.07 5.83 -3.36
CA PHE A 301 -25.15 6.16 -2.46
C PHE A 301 -24.65 6.27 -1.03
N LYS A 302 -25.27 7.17 -0.26
CA LYS A 302 -25.01 7.28 1.18
C LYS A 302 -25.83 6.25 1.93
N LYS A 303 -25.19 5.49 2.82
CA LYS A 303 -25.86 4.64 3.81
C LYS A 303 -25.31 4.93 5.20
N GLN A 304 -26.04 4.52 6.23
CA GLN A 304 -25.60 4.64 7.62
C GLN A 304 -25.68 3.27 8.28
N TYR A 305 -24.54 2.77 8.73
CA TYR A 305 -24.36 1.52 9.45
C TYR A 305 -23.04 1.60 10.23
N GLU A 306 -22.67 0.50 10.89
CA GLU A 306 -21.41 0.40 11.63
C GLU A 306 -20.19 0.74 10.78
N ASN A 307 -19.25 1.48 11.35
CA ASN A 307 -17.97 1.79 10.72
C ASN A 307 -17.00 0.65 10.99
N LYS A 308 -16.64 -0.08 9.93
CA LYS A 308 -15.76 -1.23 10.03
C LYS A 308 -14.39 -0.89 9.47
N VAL A 309 -13.36 -1.26 10.21
CA VAL A 309 -11.97 -1.31 9.77
C VAL A 309 -11.50 -2.73 10.06
N PHE A 310 -11.27 -3.52 9.02
CA PHE A 310 -11.02 -4.95 9.15
C PHE A 310 -10.15 -5.44 8.00
N ILE A 311 -9.12 -6.24 8.30
CA ILE A 311 -8.15 -6.74 7.30
C ILE A 311 -8.38 -8.21 6.91
N GLY A 312 -9.48 -8.82 7.38
CA GLY A 312 -9.76 -10.26 7.30
C GLY A 312 -9.49 -11.03 8.61
N THR A 313 -8.78 -10.41 9.56
CA THR A 313 -8.54 -10.97 10.90
C THR A 313 -8.64 -9.90 11.99
N LYS A 314 -8.74 -10.34 13.25
CA LYS A 314 -8.73 -9.47 14.42
C LYS A 314 -7.30 -8.98 14.74
N VAL A 315 -7.21 -7.91 15.53
CA VAL A 315 -5.94 -7.24 15.87
C VAL A 315 -4.94 -8.16 16.58
N ALA A 316 -5.41 -9.19 17.30
CA ALA A 316 -4.56 -10.12 18.04
C ALA A 316 -3.79 -11.13 17.16
N ASP A 317 -4.12 -11.25 15.87
CA ASP A 317 -3.48 -12.20 14.98
C ASP A 317 -2.07 -11.72 14.57
N PRO A 318 -1.03 -12.57 14.65
CA PRO A 318 0.32 -12.20 14.23
C PRO A 318 0.42 -11.84 12.74
N CYS A 319 -0.41 -12.42 11.87
CA CYS A 319 -0.42 -12.16 10.44
C CYS A 319 -1.25 -10.91 10.11
N CYS A 320 -0.73 -9.76 10.53
CA CYS A 320 -1.39 -8.45 10.42
C CYS A 320 -1.01 -7.65 9.16
N TYR A 321 -0.09 -8.14 8.34
CA TYR A 321 0.33 -7.50 7.09
C TYR A 321 -0.20 -8.26 5.87
N GLY A 322 -0.52 -7.53 4.81
CA GLY A 322 -0.98 -8.09 3.55
C GLY A 322 0.15 -8.33 2.57
N HIS A 323 0.13 -9.47 1.89
CA HIS A 323 1.06 -9.81 0.83
C HIS A 323 0.42 -9.56 -0.54
N THR A 324 -0.45 -10.49 -0.97
CA THR A 324 -1.15 -10.45 -2.25
C THR A 324 -2.63 -10.78 -2.08
N GLN A 325 -3.49 -9.97 -2.68
CA GLN A 325 -4.92 -10.27 -2.85
C GLN A 325 -5.21 -10.77 -4.25
N VAL A 326 -6.20 -11.66 -4.38
CA VAL A 326 -6.72 -12.10 -5.68
C VAL A 326 -8.20 -11.80 -5.75
N HIS A 327 -8.58 -11.07 -6.78
CA HIS A 327 -9.93 -10.60 -7.02
C HIS A 327 -10.49 -11.23 -8.28
N LEU A 328 -11.66 -11.85 -8.15
CA LEU A 328 -12.43 -12.37 -9.27
C LEU A 328 -13.58 -11.41 -9.60
N LEU A 329 -13.61 -10.93 -10.84
CA LEU A 329 -14.69 -10.08 -11.31
C LEU A 329 -15.98 -10.92 -11.50
N PRO A 330 -17.15 -10.40 -11.07
CA PRO A 330 -18.40 -11.12 -11.16
C PRO A 330 -18.92 -11.16 -12.59
N ASP A 331 -19.85 -12.09 -12.87
CA ASP A 331 -20.47 -12.27 -14.19
C ASP A 331 -21.02 -10.99 -14.82
N ARG A 332 -21.45 -10.03 -14.00
CA ARG A 332 -22.00 -8.73 -14.44
C ARG A 332 -20.95 -7.83 -15.10
N LEU A 333 -19.68 -8.00 -14.74
CA LEU A 333 -18.54 -7.21 -15.23
C LEU A 333 -17.68 -8.02 -16.21
N LYS A 334 -18.23 -9.08 -16.82
CA LYS A 334 -17.55 -9.85 -17.87
C LYS A 334 -17.26 -8.95 -19.09
N ARG A 335 -16.06 -9.12 -19.65
CA ARG A 335 -15.59 -8.42 -20.86
C ARG A 335 -16.59 -8.46 -22.02
N GLU A 336 -17.18 -9.61 -22.29
CA GLU A 336 -18.14 -9.82 -23.39
C GLU A 336 -19.35 -8.86 -23.34
N ARG A 337 -19.78 -8.49 -22.12
CA ARG A 337 -20.89 -7.54 -21.94
C ARG A 337 -20.50 -6.13 -22.34
N PHE A 338 -19.30 -5.70 -21.98
CA PHE A 338 -18.79 -4.40 -22.37
C PHE A 338 -18.66 -4.27 -23.88
N ILE A 339 -18.18 -5.33 -24.55
CA ILE A 339 -18.10 -5.38 -26.02
C ILE A 339 -19.51 -5.27 -26.62
N LYS A 340 -20.48 -6.03 -26.10
CA LYS A 340 -21.87 -5.98 -26.57
C LYS A 340 -22.50 -4.60 -26.43
N GLU A 341 -22.22 -3.90 -25.33
CA GLU A 341 -22.72 -2.55 -25.05
C GLU A 341 -21.86 -1.42 -25.65
N ARG A 342 -20.80 -1.75 -26.41
CA ARG A 342 -19.85 -0.81 -27.04
C ARG A 342 -19.11 0.09 -26.03
N LEU A 343 -18.69 -0.49 -24.90
CA LEU A 343 -17.98 0.16 -23.80
C LEU A 343 -16.60 -0.48 -23.56
N GLU A 344 -15.86 -0.75 -24.62
CA GLU A 344 -14.56 -1.45 -24.57
C GLU A 344 -13.49 -0.65 -23.82
N ASP A 345 -13.55 0.68 -23.90
CA ASP A 345 -12.69 1.62 -23.17
C ASP A 345 -12.81 1.49 -21.65
N GLN A 346 -13.95 0.99 -21.18
CA GLN A 346 -14.24 0.82 -19.75
C GLN A 346 -13.74 -0.51 -19.18
N ILE A 347 -13.31 -1.46 -20.01
CA ILE A 347 -12.84 -2.77 -19.55
C ILE A 347 -11.68 -2.57 -18.56
N GLU A 348 -10.59 -1.91 -18.97
CA GLU A 348 -9.43 -1.67 -18.11
C GLU A 348 -9.73 -0.72 -16.94
N VAL A 349 -10.73 0.16 -17.08
CA VAL A 349 -11.17 1.05 -15.98
C VAL A 349 -11.66 0.22 -14.80
N VAL A 350 -12.43 -0.85 -15.05
CA VAL A 350 -12.96 -1.72 -13.99
C VAL A 350 -11.83 -2.42 -13.22
N TYR A 351 -10.84 -2.97 -13.92
CA TYR A 351 -9.67 -3.60 -13.29
C TYR A 351 -8.92 -2.58 -12.42
N ARG A 352 -8.64 -1.39 -12.97
CA ARG A 352 -7.92 -0.32 -12.26
C ARG A 352 -8.70 0.21 -11.06
N SER A 353 -10.00 0.46 -11.18
CA SER A 353 -10.82 0.93 -10.05
C SER A 353 -10.88 -0.11 -8.93
N ASN A 354 -10.99 -1.39 -9.28
CA ASN A 354 -10.98 -2.47 -8.30
C ASN A 354 -9.63 -2.54 -7.57
N GLY A 355 -8.53 -2.60 -8.32
CA GLY A 355 -7.17 -2.62 -7.76
C GLY A 355 -6.88 -1.44 -6.82
N ILE A 356 -7.27 -0.22 -7.20
CA ILE A 356 -7.06 0.98 -6.37
C ILE A 356 -7.90 0.91 -5.08
N ALA A 357 -9.19 0.61 -5.17
CA ALA A 357 -10.08 0.62 -4.01
C ALA A 357 -9.72 -0.49 -3.01
N SER A 358 -9.56 -1.72 -3.48
CA SER A 358 -9.23 -2.88 -2.64
C SER A 358 -7.88 -2.71 -1.95
N LEU A 359 -6.84 -2.31 -2.70
CA LEU A 359 -5.51 -2.14 -2.12
C LEU A 359 -5.42 -0.95 -1.18
N PHE A 360 -6.11 0.16 -1.47
CA PHE A 360 -6.21 1.28 -0.54
C PHE A 360 -6.89 0.85 0.76
N ALA A 361 -8.05 0.18 0.67
CA ALA A 361 -8.77 -0.28 1.85
C ALA A 361 -7.91 -1.23 2.70
N TRP A 362 -7.21 -2.16 2.05
CA TRP A 362 -6.39 -3.15 2.75
C TRP A 362 -5.16 -2.54 3.41
N THR A 363 -4.37 -1.75 2.67
CA THR A 363 -3.16 -1.09 3.22
C THR A 363 -3.52 -0.10 4.32
N ALA A 364 -4.60 0.67 4.16
CA ALA A 364 -5.02 1.65 5.15
C ALA A 364 -5.57 0.99 6.42
N ALA A 365 -6.28 -0.13 6.30
CA ALA A 365 -6.71 -0.92 7.44
C ALA A 365 -5.51 -1.56 8.18
N GLN A 366 -4.50 -2.06 7.46
CA GLN A 366 -3.24 -2.53 8.06
C GLN A 366 -2.52 -1.43 8.84
N ALA A 367 -2.43 -0.22 8.27
CA ALA A 367 -1.82 0.93 8.94
C ALA A 367 -2.61 1.33 10.21
N MET A 368 -3.95 1.26 10.17
CA MET A 368 -4.77 1.48 11.36
C MET A 368 -4.58 0.42 12.45
N TYR A 369 -4.31 -0.84 12.07
CA TYR A 369 -3.95 -1.90 13.02
C TYR A 369 -2.61 -1.64 13.70
N GLN A 370 -1.73 -0.82 13.10
CA GLN A 370 -0.49 -0.34 13.71
C GLN A 370 -0.67 0.97 14.52
N GLY A 371 -1.90 1.49 14.60
CA GLY A 371 -2.24 2.70 15.35
C GLY A 371 -2.09 4.02 14.59
N PHE A 372 -1.76 3.97 13.29
CA PHE A 372 -1.79 5.14 12.41
C PHE A 372 -3.22 5.53 12.05
N TRP A 373 -3.48 6.82 11.86
CA TRP A 373 -4.80 7.33 11.47
C TRP A 373 -4.65 8.73 10.86
N ASN A 374 -5.75 9.39 10.50
CA ASN A 374 -5.72 10.65 9.75
C ASN A 374 -4.91 11.80 10.38
N GLU A 375 -4.76 11.86 11.71
CA GLU A 375 -3.90 12.83 12.41
C GLU A 375 -2.49 12.30 12.70
N ALA A 376 -2.33 11.00 12.96
CA ALA A 376 -1.03 10.35 13.12
C ALA A 376 -0.69 9.59 11.84
N ASP A 377 -0.18 10.33 10.85
CA ASP A 377 0.15 9.80 9.53
C ASP A 377 1.25 8.73 9.60
N VAL A 378 1.36 7.93 8.55
CA VAL A 378 2.32 6.83 8.46
C VAL A 378 3.76 7.35 8.42
N ASN A 379 4.63 6.68 9.18
CA ASN A 379 6.07 6.97 9.20
C ASN A 379 6.88 6.09 8.22
N ARG A 380 6.27 5.01 7.74
CA ARG A 380 6.81 4.07 6.75
C ARG A 380 5.68 3.67 5.81
N PRO A 381 5.97 3.44 4.52
CA PRO A 381 4.92 3.12 3.56
C PRO A 381 4.43 1.68 3.73
N PHE A 382 3.14 1.45 3.49
CA PHE A 382 2.56 0.10 3.48
C PHE A 382 2.37 -0.35 2.03
N VAL A 383 2.99 -1.47 1.67
CA VAL A 383 2.93 -2.04 0.32
C VAL A 383 2.05 -3.27 0.34
N SER A 384 1.15 -3.38 -0.63
CA SER A 384 0.38 -4.59 -0.89
C SER A 384 0.19 -4.79 -2.39
N GLN A 385 -0.01 -6.04 -2.78
CA GLN A 385 -0.17 -6.44 -4.17
C GLN A 385 -1.58 -6.98 -4.41
N ALA A 386 -2.12 -6.79 -5.61
CA ALA A 386 -3.35 -7.45 -6.02
C ALA A 386 -3.26 -7.97 -7.45
N VAL A 387 -3.95 -9.08 -7.68
CA VAL A 387 -4.20 -9.65 -9.00
C VAL A 387 -5.70 -9.60 -9.22
N VAL A 388 -6.14 -8.92 -10.28
CA VAL A 388 -7.56 -8.83 -10.64
C VAL A 388 -7.75 -9.61 -11.93
N THR A 389 -8.73 -10.52 -11.94
CA THR A 389 -8.97 -11.43 -13.07
C THR A 389 -10.45 -11.65 -13.31
N ASP A 390 -10.82 -11.92 -14.57
CA ASP A 390 -12.14 -12.42 -14.97
C ASP A 390 -12.13 -13.93 -15.24
N GLY A 391 -11.09 -14.64 -14.79
CA GLY A 391 -10.88 -16.07 -15.02
C GLY A 391 -10.03 -16.40 -16.24
N LYS A 392 -9.85 -15.45 -17.18
CA LYS A 392 -9.01 -15.62 -18.37
C LYS A 392 -7.96 -14.52 -18.49
N TYR A 393 -8.36 -13.27 -18.32
CA TYR A 393 -7.52 -12.08 -18.38
C TYR A 393 -7.08 -11.68 -16.98
N PHE A 394 -5.78 -11.43 -16.82
CA PHE A 394 -5.15 -11.07 -15.56
C PHE A 394 -4.53 -9.68 -15.67
N ALA A 395 -4.82 -8.84 -14.68
CA ALA A 395 -4.19 -7.54 -14.48
C ALA A 395 -3.51 -7.51 -13.11
N PHE A 396 -2.31 -6.93 -13.07
CA PHE A 396 -1.45 -6.92 -11.89
C PHE A 396 -1.34 -5.51 -11.33
N PHE A 397 -1.53 -5.39 -10.03
CA PHE A 397 -1.49 -4.12 -9.31
C PHE A 397 -0.55 -4.18 -8.11
N CYS A 398 0.20 -3.12 -7.90
CA CYS A 398 0.99 -2.90 -6.68
C CYS A 398 0.61 -1.55 -6.11
N TYR A 399 0.35 -1.47 -4.81
CA TYR A 399 -0.06 -0.24 -4.15
C TYR A 399 0.87 0.06 -3.00
N GLN A 400 1.25 1.31 -2.90
CA GLN A 400 2.03 1.85 -1.80
C GLN A 400 1.27 3.00 -1.14
N LEU A 401 0.91 2.77 0.13
CA LEU A 401 0.28 3.76 0.99
C LEU A 401 1.34 4.63 1.64
N ASN A 402 1.39 5.90 1.23
CA ASN A 402 2.31 6.92 1.75
C ASN A 402 1.62 7.89 2.71
N THR A 403 0.29 7.98 2.68
CA THR A 403 -0.47 8.85 3.58
C THR A 403 -1.89 8.38 3.85
N LEU A 404 -2.33 8.58 5.10
CA LEU A 404 -3.70 8.46 5.60
C LEU A 404 -4.36 9.82 5.89
N ALA A 405 -3.60 10.91 5.83
CA ALA A 405 -4.03 12.25 6.16
C ALA A 405 -4.85 12.86 5.00
N LEU A 406 -6.10 12.40 4.87
CA LEU A 406 -7.04 12.76 3.80
C LEU A 406 -8.11 13.78 4.23
N ASN A 407 -8.13 14.19 5.51
CA ASN A 407 -9.07 15.21 6.01
C ASN A 407 -8.79 16.58 5.38
N ALA A 408 -9.80 17.44 5.31
CA ALA A 408 -9.65 18.80 4.77
C ALA A 408 -8.64 19.68 5.55
N GLU A 409 -8.39 19.39 6.83
CA GLU A 409 -7.39 20.09 7.65
C GLU A 409 -5.97 19.54 7.40
N THR A 410 -5.81 18.21 7.40
CA THR A 410 -4.51 17.56 7.30
C THR A 410 -3.96 17.53 5.87
N ILE A 411 -4.84 17.51 4.86
CA ILE A 411 -4.43 17.46 3.46
C ILE A 411 -3.72 18.75 2.99
N LYS A 412 -4.02 19.90 3.60
CA LYS A 412 -3.47 21.21 3.19
C LYS A 412 -1.96 21.30 3.35
N ASN A 413 -1.43 20.65 4.37
CA ASN A 413 -0.01 20.70 4.72
C ASN A 413 0.74 19.44 4.29
N ASN A 414 0.05 18.50 3.62
CA ASN A 414 0.62 17.21 3.29
C ASN A 414 0.86 17.06 1.78
N PRO A 415 2.12 17.15 1.32
CA PRO A 415 2.47 16.98 -0.08
C PRO A 415 2.39 15.51 -0.54
N ARG A 416 2.44 14.54 0.39
CA ARG A 416 2.49 13.11 0.05
C ARG A 416 1.24 12.64 -0.65
N LYS A 417 1.42 11.72 -1.60
CA LYS A 417 0.36 11.09 -2.38
C LYS A 417 0.57 9.57 -2.35
N ASN A 418 -0.53 8.81 -2.38
CA ASN A 418 -0.45 7.36 -2.50
C ASN A 418 -0.13 6.97 -3.94
N ILE A 419 0.47 5.80 -4.14
CA ILE A 419 0.90 5.33 -5.46
C ILE A 419 0.30 3.97 -5.75
N CYS A 420 -0.23 3.80 -6.96
CA CYS A 420 -0.68 2.53 -7.48
C CYS A 420 -0.03 2.29 -8.85
N TRP A 421 0.69 1.19 -8.98
CA TRP A 421 1.17 0.66 -10.24
C TRP A 421 0.17 -0.35 -10.77
N GLY A 422 -0.04 -0.36 -12.08
CA GLY A 422 -0.99 -1.26 -12.73
C GLY A 422 -0.59 -1.60 -14.15
N THR A 423 -0.70 -2.87 -14.52
CA THR A 423 -0.57 -3.31 -15.92
C THR A 423 -1.94 -3.44 -16.57
N ASP A 424 -1.97 -3.35 -17.89
CA ASP A 424 -3.15 -3.72 -18.68
C ASP A 424 -3.40 -5.23 -18.57
N SER A 425 -4.66 -5.62 -18.76
CA SER A 425 -5.04 -7.02 -18.66
C SER A 425 -4.53 -7.88 -19.83
N LYS A 426 -3.91 -9.02 -19.52
CA LYS A 426 -3.39 -9.98 -20.51
C LYS A 426 -4.06 -11.35 -20.33
N PRO A 427 -4.40 -12.08 -21.42
CA PRO A 427 -4.94 -13.42 -21.31
C PRO A 427 -3.87 -14.41 -20.83
N LEU A 428 -4.26 -15.33 -19.94
CA LEU A 428 -3.42 -16.44 -19.48
C LEU A 428 -3.40 -17.60 -20.49
N TYR A 429 -4.50 -17.83 -21.20
CA TYR A 429 -4.64 -18.86 -22.22
C TYR A 429 -5.62 -18.39 -23.30
N ASP A 430 -5.56 -18.99 -24.49
CA ASP A 430 -6.48 -18.66 -25.58
C ASP A 430 -7.75 -19.48 -25.51
N VAL A 431 -7.63 -20.81 -25.56
CA VAL A 431 -8.77 -21.75 -25.57
C VAL A 431 -8.38 -23.06 -24.88
N VAL A 432 -9.33 -23.68 -24.19
CA VAL A 432 -9.22 -25.05 -23.67
C VAL A 432 -10.08 -25.97 -24.54
N GLU A 433 -9.45 -26.88 -25.26
CA GLU A 433 -10.09 -27.81 -26.21
C GLU A 433 -9.44 -29.19 -26.10
N ASP A 434 -10.26 -30.24 -26.17
CA ASP A 434 -9.81 -31.65 -26.23
C ASP A 434 -8.82 -32.06 -25.12
N GLY A 435 -9.00 -31.54 -23.91
CA GLY A 435 -8.11 -31.82 -22.77
C GLY A 435 -6.75 -31.15 -22.86
N ASN A 436 -6.57 -30.14 -23.73
CA ASN A 436 -5.34 -29.39 -23.88
C ASN A 436 -5.58 -27.86 -23.80
N VAL A 437 -4.61 -27.14 -23.24
CA VAL A 437 -4.64 -25.68 -23.11
C VAL A 437 -3.82 -25.08 -24.26
N LYS A 438 -4.50 -24.42 -25.21
CA LYS A 438 -3.86 -23.75 -26.35
C LYS A 438 -3.51 -22.30 -25.98
N GLY A 439 -2.35 -21.83 -26.44
CA GLY A 439 -1.92 -20.45 -26.29
C GLY A 439 -1.65 -20.02 -24.85
N PHE A 440 -1.08 -20.89 -24.02
CA PHE A 440 -0.72 -20.54 -22.64
C PHE A 440 0.38 -19.46 -22.61
N ASN A 441 0.14 -18.40 -21.85
CA ASN A 441 1.02 -17.24 -21.75
C ASN A 441 1.91 -17.33 -20.51
N ASP A 442 3.18 -17.68 -20.72
CA ASP A 442 4.17 -17.80 -19.66
C ASP A 442 4.49 -16.46 -18.97
N GLU A 443 4.32 -15.32 -19.65
CA GLU A 443 4.59 -14.00 -19.05
C GLU A 443 3.67 -13.71 -17.86
N VAL A 444 2.39 -14.09 -17.98
CA VAL A 444 1.38 -13.87 -16.92
C VAL A 444 1.70 -14.76 -15.72
N LEU A 445 2.07 -16.02 -15.96
CA LEU A 445 2.49 -16.93 -14.91
C LEU A 445 3.76 -16.42 -14.20
N LEU A 446 4.75 -15.95 -14.96
CA LEU A 446 5.98 -15.38 -14.40
C LEU A 446 5.72 -14.15 -13.54
N GLN A 447 4.79 -13.28 -13.95
CA GLN A 447 4.39 -12.13 -13.14
C GLN A 447 3.72 -12.56 -11.83
N LEU A 448 2.83 -13.56 -11.89
CA LEU A 448 2.18 -14.12 -10.69
C LEU A 448 3.22 -14.74 -9.72
N VAL A 449 4.16 -15.52 -10.24
CA VAL A 449 5.27 -16.09 -9.46
C VAL A 449 6.14 -14.99 -8.87
N HIS A 450 6.44 -13.93 -9.62
CA HIS A 450 7.21 -12.79 -9.12
C HIS A 450 6.54 -12.09 -7.94
N PHE A 451 5.20 -11.96 -7.97
CA PHE A 451 4.44 -11.40 -6.86
C PHE A 451 4.60 -12.26 -5.62
N LEU A 452 4.37 -13.57 -5.74
CA LEU A 452 4.46 -14.54 -4.64
C LEU A 452 5.87 -14.70 -4.06
N LEU A 453 6.91 -14.47 -4.87
CA LEU A 453 8.31 -14.49 -4.41
C LEU A 453 8.76 -13.20 -3.73
N ASN A 454 7.93 -12.16 -3.71
CA ASN A 454 8.29 -10.92 -3.02
C ASN A 454 8.48 -11.19 -1.52
N ARG A 455 9.54 -10.64 -0.94
CA ARG A 455 9.88 -10.87 0.47
C ARG A 455 10.63 -9.69 1.06
N PRO A 456 10.51 -9.42 2.37
CA PRO A 456 11.36 -8.46 3.05
C PRO A 456 12.82 -8.91 2.99
N LYS A 457 13.75 -7.94 3.07
CA LYS A 457 15.21 -8.21 3.07
C LYS A 457 15.65 -9.00 4.32
N GLU A 458 14.92 -8.86 5.42
CA GLU A 458 15.16 -9.57 6.68
C GLU A 458 13.92 -10.40 7.03
N LEU A 459 14.11 -11.72 7.09
CA LEU A 459 13.06 -12.70 7.36
C LEU A 459 12.92 -13.07 8.82
#